data_AF-A0A914SA45-F1
#
_entry.id   AF-A0A914SA45-F1
#
_cell.length_a   1.000
_cell.length_b   1.000
_cell.length_c   1.000
_cell.angle_alpha   90.00
_cell.angle_beta   90.00
_cell.angle_gamma   90.00
#
_symmetry.space_group_name_H-M   'P 1'
#
loop_
_entity.id
_entity.type
_entity.pdbx_description
1 polymer ?
#
loop_
_entity_poly.entity_id
_entity_poly.type
_entity_poly.pdbx_seq_one_letter_code
_entity_poly.pdbx_strand_id
1 'polypeptide(L)'
;MFDEREDCNDFSSSIENSTCPSPQTSIMESVERLSADEKRLLQKTWIIVSRDLNDIGGKIFEMIFAQSPDTKTLFPFMKKTSHGKNEKVSKDIQFHGLRFMQIIESTIKSIDNPRDLEPLLDNLGRRHGRLTERTNFRPHHWSVFIECTLFHFRVLISH
;
A
#
# COMPACT_ATOMS: atom_id res chain seq x y z
N MET A 1 -13.17 -12.41 11.48
CA MET A 1 -12.46 -11.77 12.60
C MET A 1 -11.14 -12.49 12.62
N PHE A 2 -10.09 -11.90 12.04
CA PHE A 2 -8.76 -12.49 12.11
C PHE A 2 -8.18 -12.04 13.44
N ASP A 3 -7.94 -13.02 14.28
CA ASP A 3 -7.43 -12.88 15.64
C ASP A 3 -5.96 -12.45 15.58
N GLU A 4 -5.61 -11.41 16.34
CA GLU A 4 -4.30 -10.74 16.33
C GLU A 4 -3.43 -11.15 17.53
N ARG A 5 -3.60 -12.37 18.05
CA ARG A 5 -2.72 -12.91 19.08
C ARG A 5 -2.39 -14.34 18.77
N GLU A 6 -1.14 -14.59 18.41
CA GLU A 6 -0.20 -15.57 18.99
C GLU A 6 1.11 -15.50 18.16
N ASP A 7 2.23 -15.83 18.81
CA ASP A 7 3.59 -15.92 18.25
C ASP A 7 4.45 -14.64 18.29
N CYS A 8 4.54 -14.04 19.48
CA CYS A 8 5.74 -13.33 19.94
C CYS A 8 6.46 -14.21 20.96
N ASN A 9 7.32 -15.13 20.50
CA ASN A 9 8.61 -15.40 21.13
C ASN A 9 9.40 -16.45 20.33
N ASP A 10 10.71 -16.23 20.33
CA ASP A 10 11.77 -17.19 20.03
C ASP A 10 12.38 -17.17 18.62
N PHE A 11 13.27 -16.20 18.38
CA PHE A 11 14.64 -16.52 17.96
C PHE A 11 15.54 -15.28 18.15
N SER A 12 16.11 -15.14 19.35
CA SER A 12 17.30 -14.30 19.56
C SER A 12 18.49 -15.22 19.77
N SER A 13 19.16 -15.61 18.69
CA SER A 13 20.61 -15.82 18.73
C SER A 13 21.20 -15.94 17.34
N SER A 14 22.22 -15.11 17.11
CA SER A 14 23.36 -15.36 16.21
C SER A 14 23.09 -15.34 14.71
N ILE A 15 23.29 -14.17 14.07
CA ILE A 15 24.29 -13.98 12.99
C ILE A 15 24.69 -12.49 12.99
N GLU A 16 25.95 -12.22 13.34
CA GLU A 16 26.60 -10.92 13.15
C GLU A 16 27.15 -10.76 11.72
N ASN A 17 27.13 -9.51 11.25
CA ASN A 17 28.03 -8.90 10.27
C ASN A 17 28.12 -9.49 8.86
N SER A 18 27.17 -9.06 8.03
CA SER A 18 27.40 -8.80 6.60
C SER A 18 26.45 -7.67 6.18
N THR A 19 26.95 -6.44 6.11
CA THR A 19 26.17 -5.27 5.67
C THR A 19 26.00 -5.33 4.15
N CYS A 20 25.09 -6.20 3.70
CA CYS A 20 24.47 -6.07 2.40
C CYS A 20 23.52 -4.85 2.51
N PRO A 21 23.58 -3.84 1.64
CA PRO A 21 22.64 -2.73 1.72
C PRO A 21 21.23 -3.31 1.57
N SER A 22 20.47 -3.25 2.66
CA SER A 22 19.06 -3.64 2.67
C SER A 22 18.35 -2.84 1.56
N PRO A 23 17.42 -3.44 0.79
CA PRO A 23 16.63 -2.74 -0.24
C PRO A 23 15.95 -1.45 0.27
N GLN A 24 15.83 -1.29 1.59
CA GLN A 24 15.19 -0.15 2.25
C GLN A 24 16.05 1.12 2.27
N THR A 25 17.38 1.00 2.25
CA THR A 25 18.29 2.15 2.09
C THR A 25 17.99 2.88 0.77
N SER A 26 17.62 2.13 -0.27
CA SER A 26 17.38 2.67 -1.62
C SER A 26 16.14 3.57 -1.74
N ILE A 27 15.05 3.26 -1.04
CA ILE A 27 13.81 4.06 -1.12
C ILE A 27 13.98 5.37 -0.37
N MET A 28 14.54 5.32 0.85
CA MET A 28 14.74 6.52 1.67
C MET A 28 15.67 7.51 0.98
N GLU A 29 16.78 7.02 0.42
CA GLU A 29 17.67 7.85 -0.39
C GLU A 29 16.96 8.48 -1.60
N SER A 30 16.03 7.76 -2.23
CA SER A 30 15.28 8.30 -3.37
C SER A 30 14.37 9.46 -2.97
N VAL A 31 13.73 9.37 -1.80
CA VAL A 31 12.91 10.46 -1.25
C VAL A 31 13.78 11.63 -0.78
N GLU A 32 14.94 11.36 -0.17
CA GLU A 32 15.92 12.37 0.25
C GLU A 32 16.48 13.16 -0.94
N ARG A 33 16.58 12.54 -2.12
CA ARG A 33 17.05 13.19 -3.38
C ARG A 33 16.03 14.13 -4.03
N LEU A 34 14.78 14.14 -3.60
CA LEU A 34 13.78 15.08 -4.14
C LEU A 34 14.15 16.52 -3.79
N SER A 35 14.14 17.40 -4.78
CA SER A 35 14.32 18.83 -4.59
C SER A 35 13.19 19.44 -3.76
N ALA A 36 13.45 20.61 -3.17
CA ALA A 36 12.43 21.34 -2.42
C ALA A 36 11.19 21.66 -3.27
N ASP A 37 11.35 21.90 -4.58
CA ASP A 37 10.23 22.16 -5.48
C ASP A 37 9.41 20.90 -5.77
N GLU A 38 10.04 19.75 -5.95
CA GLU A 38 9.35 18.46 -6.10
C GLU A 38 8.59 18.08 -4.83
N LYS A 39 9.19 18.26 -3.65
CA LYS A 39 8.52 18.02 -2.36
C LYS A 39 7.31 18.92 -2.18
N ARG A 40 7.46 20.23 -2.48
CA ARG A 40 6.35 21.19 -2.44
C ARG A 40 5.25 20.83 -3.43
N LEU A 41 5.60 20.38 -4.63
CA LEU A 41 4.63 19.95 -5.63
C LEU A 41 3.83 18.75 -5.14
N LEU A 42 4.50 17.74 -4.55
CA LEU A 42 3.84 16.57 -3.97
C LEU A 42 2.87 16.97 -2.85
N GLN A 43 3.30 17.81 -1.91
CA GLN A 43 2.44 18.30 -0.83
C GLN A 43 1.22 19.08 -1.35
N LYS A 44 1.41 19.99 -2.31
CA LYS A 44 0.30 20.77 -2.90
C LYS A 44 -0.68 19.88 -3.64
N THR A 45 -0.17 18.93 -4.42
CA THR A 45 -0.99 17.98 -5.18
C THR A 45 -1.78 17.08 -4.25
N TRP A 46 -1.17 16.67 -3.14
CA TRP A 46 -1.82 15.81 -2.15
C TRP A 46 -3.07 16.43 -1.53
N ILE A 47 -3.10 17.76 -1.33
CA ILE A 47 -4.29 18.48 -0.83
C ILE A 47 -5.53 18.23 -1.71
N ILE A 48 -5.34 18.00 -3.01
CA ILE A 48 -6.43 17.69 -3.95
C ILE A 48 -6.86 16.22 -3.76
N VAL A 49 -5.90 15.30 -3.73
CA VAL A 49 -6.14 13.86 -3.60
C VAL A 49 -6.75 13.51 -2.23
N SER A 50 -6.34 14.19 -1.16
CA SER A 50 -6.73 13.86 0.21
C SER A 50 -8.12 14.33 0.62
N ARG A 51 -8.88 14.96 -0.28
CA ARG A 51 -10.26 15.42 -0.01
C ARG A 51 -11.21 14.28 0.29
N ASP A 52 -11.04 13.14 -0.37
CA ASP A 52 -11.84 11.94 -0.11
C ASP A 52 -11.01 10.66 -0.32
N LEU A 53 -10.20 10.32 0.69
CA LEU A 53 -9.32 9.15 0.66
C LEU A 53 -10.10 7.83 0.59
N ASN A 54 -11.32 7.79 1.13
CA ASN A 54 -12.12 6.57 1.17
C ASN A 54 -12.72 6.28 -0.22
N ASP A 55 -13.32 7.29 -0.86
CA ASP A 55 -13.87 7.17 -2.20
C ASP A 55 -12.77 6.84 -3.23
N ILE A 56 -11.66 7.58 -3.24
CA ILE A 56 -10.58 7.34 -4.21
C ILE A 56 -9.92 5.97 -3.99
N GLY A 57 -9.71 5.58 -2.72
CA GLY A 57 -9.16 4.27 -2.37
C GLY A 57 -10.09 3.14 -2.82
N GLY A 58 -11.40 3.28 -2.62
CA GLY A 58 -12.40 2.33 -3.11
C GLY A 58 -12.35 2.18 -4.62
N LYS A 59 -12.39 3.30 -5.36
CA LYS A 59 -12.34 3.31 -6.83
C LYS A 59 -11.07 2.66 -7.39
N ILE A 60 -9.91 2.92 -6.78
CA ILE A 60 -8.64 2.28 -7.15
C ILE A 60 -8.74 0.76 -7.03
N PHE A 61 -9.24 0.25 -5.90
CA PHE A 61 -9.36 -1.21 -5.70
C PHE A 61 -10.43 -1.84 -6.60
N GLU A 62 -11.54 -1.15 -6.85
CA GLU A 62 -12.53 -1.60 -7.84
C GLU A 62 -11.89 -1.75 -9.24
N MET A 63 -11.07 -0.79 -9.67
CA MET A 63 -10.36 -0.84 -10.94
C MET A 63 -9.31 -1.97 -10.96
N ILE A 64 -8.53 -2.14 -9.89
CA ILE A 64 -7.57 -3.25 -9.75
C ILE A 64 -8.28 -4.60 -9.94
N PHE A 65 -9.42 -4.80 -9.28
CA PHE A 65 -10.21 -6.03 -9.36
C PHE A 65 -10.88 -6.25 -10.71
N ALA A 66 -11.11 -5.18 -11.48
CA ALA A 66 -11.61 -5.27 -12.85
C ALA A 66 -10.48 -5.64 -13.83
N GLN A 67 -9.30 -5.03 -13.69
CA GLN A 67 -8.15 -5.22 -14.58
C GLN A 67 -7.40 -6.53 -14.33
N SER A 68 -7.35 -7.00 -13.08
CA SER A 68 -6.69 -8.25 -12.70
C SER A 68 -7.61 -9.05 -11.77
N PRO A 69 -8.64 -9.74 -12.29
CA PRO A 69 -9.64 -10.43 -11.46
C PRO A 69 -9.07 -11.52 -10.54
N ASP A 70 -7.93 -12.11 -10.90
CA ASP A 70 -7.17 -13.06 -10.09
C ASP A 70 -6.69 -12.47 -8.76
N THR A 71 -6.44 -11.16 -8.70
CA THR A 71 -6.10 -10.46 -7.44
C THR A 71 -7.18 -10.58 -6.38
N LYS A 72 -8.45 -10.77 -6.75
CA LYS A 72 -9.55 -10.99 -5.79
C LYS A 72 -9.26 -12.15 -4.85
N THR A 73 -8.56 -13.18 -5.32
CA THR A 73 -8.23 -14.37 -4.52
C THR A 73 -7.27 -14.08 -3.36
N LEU A 74 -6.54 -12.97 -3.44
CA LEU A 74 -5.59 -12.50 -2.42
C LEU A 74 -6.30 -11.86 -1.23
N PHE A 75 -7.56 -11.44 -1.41
CA PHE A 75 -8.33 -10.71 -0.40
C PHE A 75 -9.41 -11.62 0.22
N PRO A 76 -9.30 -11.99 1.51
CA PRO A 76 -10.26 -12.88 2.15
C PRO A 76 -11.71 -12.37 2.11
N PHE A 77 -11.91 -11.05 2.09
CA PHE A 77 -13.25 -10.44 1.99
C PHE A 77 -13.90 -10.66 0.61
N MET A 78 -13.11 -10.79 -0.45
CA MET A 78 -13.61 -11.01 -1.82
C MET A 78 -14.14 -12.43 -2.04
N LYS A 79 -13.67 -13.42 -1.27
CA LYS A 79 -14.12 -14.83 -1.34
C LYS A 79 -15.55 -15.05 -0.81
N LYS A 80 -16.13 -14.07 -0.10
CA LYS A 80 -17.46 -14.18 0.53
C LYS A 80 -18.63 -13.85 -0.41
N THR A 81 -18.38 -13.69 -1.70
CA THR A 81 -19.30 -13.12 -2.70
C THR A 81 -20.36 -14.07 -3.25
N SER A 82 -20.34 -15.37 -2.91
CA SER A 82 -21.22 -16.33 -3.59
C SER A 82 -22.72 -16.09 -3.37
N HIS A 83 -23.17 -15.52 -2.25
CA HIS A 83 -24.60 -15.39 -1.93
C HIS A 83 -24.96 -13.98 -1.38
N GLY A 84 -25.31 -13.04 -2.26
CA GLY A 84 -26.18 -11.89 -1.95
C GLY A 84 -25.65 -10.76 -1.04
N LYS A 85 -24.33 -10.53 -0.93
CA LYS A 85 -23.75 -9.52 -0.02
C LYS A 85 -22.86 -8.47 -0.69
N ASN A 86 -23.30 -7.90 -1.82
CA ASN A 86 -22.53 -6.89 -2.57
C ASN A 86 -22.19 -5.64 -1.73
N GLU A 87 -23.10 -5.20 -0.85
CA GLU A 87 -22.88 -4.01 -0.01
C GLU A 87 -21.76 -4.22 1.03
N LYS A 88 -21.66 -5.40 1.64
CA LYS A 88 -20.60 -5.70 2.63
C LYS A 88 -19.23 -5.73 1.97
N VAL A 89 -19.16 -6.30 0.76
CA VAL A 89 -17.93 -6.34 -0.04
C VAL A 89 -17.51 -4.93 -0.42
N SER A 90 -18.45 -4.06 -0.82
CA SER A 90 -18.15 -2.64 -1.09
C SER A 90 -17.57 -1.94 0.14
N LYS A 91 -18.14 -2.16 1.34
CA LYS A 91 -17.60 -1.60 2.60
C LYS A 91 -16.20 -2.13 2.95
N ASP A 92 -15.95 -3.43 2.76
CA ASP A 92 -14.64 -4.03 3.00
C ASP A 92 -13.58 -3.49 2.00
N ILE A 93 -13.96 -3.29 0.72
CA ILE A 93 -13.12 -2.66 -0.30
C ILE A 93 -12.80 -1.23 0.07
N GLN A 94 -13.80 -0.43 0.44
CA GLN A 94 -13.61 0.96 0.88
C GLN A 94 -12.65 1.04 2.08
N PHE A 95 -12.88 0.21 3.11
CA PHE A 95 -12.00 0.18 4.28
C PHE A 95 -10.56 -0.19 3.92
N HIS A 96 -10.37 -1.19 3.05
CA HIS A 96 -9.04 -1.58 2.61
C HIS A 96 -8.36 -0.50 1.75
N GLY A 97 -9.12 0.11 0.85
CA GLY A 97 -8.68 1.25 0.03
C GLY A 97 -8.28 2.45 0.87
N LEU A 98 -9.04 2.79 1.91
CA LEU A 98 -8.67 3.85 2.86
C LEU A 98 -7.34 3.56 3.55
N ARG A 99 -7.12 2.32 4.02
CA ARG A 99 -5.84 1.94 4.65
C ARG A 99 -4.68 2.06 3.69
N PHE A 100 -4.85 1.67 2.43
CA PHE A 100 -3.86 1.86 1.37
C PHE A 100 -3.53 3.34 1.16
N MET A 101 -4.56 4.19 1.04
CA MET A 101 -4.41 5.63 0.86
C MET A 101 -3.75 6.33 2.05
N GLN A 102 -4.00 5.86 3.28
CA GLN A 102 -3.35 6.37 4.50
C GLN A 102 -1.84 6.10 4.53
N ILE A 103 -1.37 5.00 3.93
CA ILE A 103 0.07 4.77 3.79
C ILE A 103 0.70 5.81 2.88
N ILE A 104 0.09 6.08 1.73
CA ILE A 104 0.56 7.12 0.80
C ILE A 104 0.52 8.51 1.48
N GLU A 105 -0.53 8.80 2.23
CA GLU A 105 -0.63 10.03 3.02
C GLU A 105 0.53 10.18 3.99
N SER A 106 0.85 9.11 4.71
CA SER A 106 1.92 9.09 5.70
C SER A 106 3.27 9.33 5.01
N THR A 107 3.48 8.70 3.85
CA THR A 107 4.68 8.93 3.03
C THR A 107 4.86 10.39 2.63
N ILE A 108 3.78 11.06 2.22
CA ILE A 108 3.85 12.47 1.81
C ILE A 108 4.04 13.40 3.01
N LYS A 109 3.41 13.10 4.16
CA LYS A 109 3.57 13.88 5.39
C LYS A 109 4.99 13.78 5.96
N SER A 110 5.66 12.65 5.76
CA SER A 110 7.05 12.42 6.21
C SER A 110 8.11 12.71 5.13
N ILE A 111 7.76 13.37 4.03
CA ILE A 111 8.69 13.58 2.90
C ILE A 111 9.94 14.41 3.25
N ASP A 112 9.86 15.21 4.30
CA ASP A 112 10.99 15.99 4.82
C ASP A 112 11.89 15.16 5.74
N ASN A 113 11.33 14.14 6.40
CA ASN A 113 12.02 13.21 7.29
C ASN A 113 11.67 11.76 6.95
N PRO A 114 12.09 11.25 5.76
CA PRO A 114 11.59 9.98 5.26
C PRO A 114 11.97 8.78 6.13
N ARG A 115 13.04 8.87 6.93
CA ARG A 115 13.44 7.81 7.88
C ARG A 115 12.36 7.49 8.92
N ASP A 116 11.48 8.43 9.23
CA ASP A 116 10.34 8.18 10.13
C ASP A 116 9.37 7.11 9.58
N LEU A 117 9.42 6.84 8.28
CA LEU A 117 8.60 5.83 7.62
C LEU A 117 9.21 4.43 7.65
N GLU A 118 10.48 4.29 8.01
CA GLU A 118 11.20 3.01 7.94
C GLU A 118 10.47 1.89 8.71
N PRO A 119 10.02 2.08 9.96
CA PRO A 119 9.30 1.03 10.68
C PRO A 119 7.96 0.66 10.01
N LEU A 120 7.27 1.66 9.45
CA LEU A 120 5.98 1.47 8.77
C LEU A 120 6.15 0.67 7.49
N LEU A 121 7.11 1.06 6.65
CA LEU A 121 7.36 0.43 5.34
C LEU A 121 8.03 -0.93 5.49
N ASP A 122 8.90 -1.15 6.48
CA ASP A 122 9.47 -2.47 6.77
C ASP A 122 8.37 -3.46 7.16
N ASN A 123 7.48 -3.08 8.09
CA ASN A 123 6.38 -3.93 8.51
C ASN A 123 5.43 -4.25 7.33
N LEU A 124 5.11 -3.26 6.49
CA LEU A 124 4.30 -3.47 5.29
C LEU A 124 4.99 -4.39 4.29
N GLY A 125 6.28 -4.17 4.03
CA GLY A 125 7.10 -4.98 3.14
C GLY A 125 7.13 -6.44 3.59
N ARG A 126 7.39 -6.70 4.87
CA ARG A 126 7.35 -8.06 5.45
C ARG A 126 5.99 -8.72 5.31
N ARG A 127 4.90 -7.97 5.52
CA ARG A 127 3.52 -8.50 5.35
C ARG A 127 3.25 -8.90 3.90
N HIS A 128 3.67 -8.09 2.93
CA HIS A 128 3.51 -8.40 1.51
C HIS A 128 4.48 -9.50 1.04
N GLY A 129 5.70 -9.57 1.58
CA GLY A 129 6.64 -10.66 1.33
C GLY A 129 6.06 -12.02 1.74
N ARG A 130 5.52 -12.12 2.97
CA ARG A 130 4.81 -13.31 3.43
C ARG A 130 3.56 -13.64 2.59
N LEU A 131 2.89 -12.63 2.05
CA LEU A 131 1.75 -12.84 1.15
C LEU A 131 2.20 -13.44 -0.18
N THR A 132 3.28 -12.96 -0.77
CA THR A 132 3.91 -13.51 -1.98
C THR A 132 4.27 -14.99 -1.80
N GLU A 133 4.78 -15.38 -0.63
CA GLU A 133 5.13 -16.77 -0.34
C GLU A 133 3.89 -17.68 -0.19
N ARG A 134 2.79 -17.14 0.34
CA ARG A 134 1.57 -17.90 0.69
C ARG A 134 0.49 -17.85 -0.38
N THR A 135 0.63 -17.00 -1.39
CA THR A 135 -0.39 -16.74 -2.40
C THR A 135 0.25 -16.64 -3.79
N ASN A 136 -0.57 -16.66 -4.84
CA ASN A 136 -0.10 -16.43 -6.21
C ASN A 136 0.14 -14.94 -6.52
N PHE A 137 0.51 -14.12 -5.53
CA PHE A 137 0.82 -12.72 -5.75
C PHE A 137 2.16 -12.57 -6.50
N ARG A 138 2.05 -12.29 -7.79
CA ARG A 138 3.17 -12.12 -8.72
C ARG A 138 3.61 -10.65 -8.87
N PRO A 139 4.85 -10.38 -9.30
CA PRO A 139 5.35 -9.02 -9.54
C PRO A 139 4.49 -8.15 -10.46
N HIS A 140 3.82 -8.72 -11.48
CA HIS A 140 2.97 -7.96 -12.39
C HIS A 140 1.76 -7.31 -11.70
N HIS A 141 1.31 -7.82 -10.55
CA HIS A 141 0.23 -7.19 -9.81
C HIS A 141 0.66 -5.80 -9.31
N TRP A 142 1.93 -5.62 -8.93
CA TRP A 142 2.41 -4.28 -8.55
C TRP A 142 2.25 -3.27 -9.66
N SER A 143 2.52 -3.65 -10.92
CA SER A 143 2.28 -2.79 -12.08
C SER A 143 0.80 -2.39 -12.18
N VAL A 144 -0.13 -3.33 -12.00
CA VAL A 144 -1.57 -3.03 -12.03
C VAL A 144 -1.96 -2.04 -10.92
N PHE A 145 -1.45 -2.24 -9.69
CA PHE A 145 -1.72 -1.35 -8.56
C PHE A 145 -1.21 0.07 -8.83
N ILE A 146 0.01 0.19 -9.37
CA ILE A 146 0.63 1.48 -9.72
C ILE A 146 -0.20 2.18 -10.80
N GLU A 147 -0.51 1.50 -11.90
CA GLU A 147 -1.25 2.09 -13.02
C GLU A 147 -2.66 2.54 -12.62
N CYS A 148 -3.40 1.73 -11.85
CA CYS A 148 -4.73 2.12 -11.37
C CYS A 148 -4.66 3.32 -10.42
N THR A 149 -3.65 3.37 -9.56
CA THR A 149 -3.43 4.52 -8.65
C THR A 149 -3.12 5.79 -9.43
N LEU A 150 -2.18 5.71 -10.37
CA LEU A 150 -1.78 6.85 -11.22
C LEU A 150 -2.93 7.34 -12.09
N PHE A 151 -3.75 6.43 -12.65
CA PHE A 151 -4.94 6.79 -13.39
C PHE A 151 -5.88 7.66 -12.56
N HIS A 152 -6.22 7.22 -11.35
CA HIS A 152 -7.14 7.95 -10.47
C HIS A 152 -6.58 9.28 -9.99
N PHE A 153 -5.27 9.35 -9.70
CA PHE A 153 -4.63 10.62 -9.34
C PHE A 153 -4.64 11.60 -10.51
N ARG A 154 -4.32 11.16 -11.73
CA ARG A 154 -4.37 12.00 -12.94
C ARG A 154 -5.76 12.57 -13.16
N VAL A 155 -6.81 11.74 -13.03
CA VAL A 155 -8.20 12.19 -13.17
C VAL A 155 -8.53 13.27 -12.14
N LEU A 156 -8.13 13.11 -10.88
CA LEU A 156 -8.40 14.09 -9.83
C LEU A 156 -7.66 15.42 -10.02
N ILE A 157 -6.43 15.39 -10.52
CA ILE A 157 -5.56 16.57 -10.63
C ILE A 157 -5.79 17.33 -11.94
N SER A 158 -6.47 16.73 -12.92
CA SER A 158 -6.76 17.36 -14.22
C SER A 158 -7.93 18.37 -14.18
N HIS A 159 -8.56 18.55 -13.03
CA HIS A 159 -9.70 19.46 -12.79
C HIS A 159 -9.34 20.53 -11.76
#